data_AF-A0A352DNP7-F1
#
_entry.id   AF-A0A352DNP7-F1
#
_cell.length_a   1.000
_cell.length_b   1.000
_cell.length_c   1.000
_cell.angle_alpha   90.00
_cell.angle_beta   90.00
_cell.angle_gamma   90.00
#
_symmetry.space_group_name_H-M   'P 1'
#
loop_
_entity.id
_entity.type
_entity.pdbx_description
1 polymer ?
#
loop_
_entity_poly.entity_id
_entity_poly.type
_entity_poly.pdbx_seq_one_letter_code
_entity_poly.pdbx_strand_id
1 'polypeptide(L)'
;MCKLFDEWASEIEMFCQKNDLSFDKAKTLSQCWGKDDLILQYYDKEKGKNGLLDETPMPVVLWIKRDKNGNLSFEKTEHTEKYLGKVS
;
A
#
# COMPACT_ATOMS: atom_id res chain seq x y z
N MET A 1 -11.56 9.63 -1.29
CA MET A 1 -10.69 9.33 -2.46
C MET A 1 -9.32 9.89 -2.12
N CYS A 2 -8.28 9.06 -2.01
CA CYS A 2 -6.94 9.50 -1.64
C CYS A 2 -6.30 10.20 -2.83
N LYS A 3 -6.14 11.53 -2.73
CA LYS A 3 -5.52 12.32 -3.79
C LYS A 3 -4.09 11.88 -4.11
N LEU A 4 -3.33 11.42 -3.11
CA LEU A 4 -1.94 10.99 -3.31
C LEU A 4 -1.84 9.67 -4.08
N PHE A 5 -2.78 8.73 -3.88
CA PHE A 5 -2.76 7.49 -4.67
C PHE A 5 -3.02 7.78 -6.15
N ASP A 6 -4.00 8.66 -6.45
CA ASP A 6 -4.31 9.04 -7.82
C ASP A 6 -3.17 9.86 -8.45
N GLU A 7 -2.57 10.78 -7.71
CA GLU A 7 -1.42 11.60 -8.13
C GLU A 7 -0.19 10.73 -8.43
N TRP A 8 0.08 9.73 -7.59
CA TRP A 8 1.28 8.89 -7.66
C TRP A 8 1.03 7.56 -8.39
N ALA A 9 -0.13 7.40 -9.03
CA ALA A 9 -0.57 6.13 -9.61
C ALA A 9 0.42 5.56 -10.62
N SER A 10 1.00 6.43 -11.47
CA SER A 10 1.96 6.02 -12.49
C SER A 10 3.25 5.45 -11.88
N GLU A 11 3.78 6.11 -10.86
CA GLU A 11 4.98 5.69 -10.15
C GLU A 11 4.74 4.42 -9.32
N ILE A 12 3.57 4.31 -8.70
CA ILE A 12 3.16 3.09 -7.99
C ILE A 12 3.05 1.93 -8.99
N GLU A 13 2.44 2.14 -10.15
CA GLU A 13 2.34 1.11 -11.20
C GLU A 13 3.72 0.69 -11.71
N MET A 14 4.60 1.64 -12.01
CA MET A 14 5.97 1.37 -12.42
C MET A 14 6.75 0.59 -11.35
N PHE A 15 6.59 0.96 -10.07
CA PHE A 15 7.18 0.23 -8.96
C PHE A 15 6.65 -1.21 -8.91
N CYS A 16 5.33 -1.40 -9.02
CA CYS A 16 4.72 -2.72 -9.02
C CYS A 16 5.24 -3.58 -10.18
N GLN A 17 5.29 -3.06 -11.40
CA GLN A 17 5.79 -3.77 -12.57
C GLN A 17 7.24 -4.21 -12.41
N LYS A 18 8.12 -3.32 -11.93
CA LYS A 18 9.56 -3.61 -11.69
C LYS A 18 9.82 -4.65 -10.60
N ASN A 19 8.88 -4.79 -9.66
CA ASN A 19 9.03 -5.66 -8.49
C ASN A 19 8.19 -6.94 -8.56
N ASP A 20 7.62 -7.25 -9.72
CA ASP A 20 6.67 -8.34 -9.92
C ASP A 20 5.44 -8.33 -8.98
N LEU A 21 4.96 -7.13 -8.69
CA LEU A 21 3.76 -6.88 -7.89
C LEU A 21 2.57 -6.48 -8.78
N SER A 22 1.37 -6.64 -8.25
CA SER A 22 0.09 -6.32 -8.90
C SER A 22 -0.38 -4.93 -8.48
N PHE A 23 -0.38 -4.00 -9.44
CA PHE A 23 -0.99 -2.69 -9.27
C PHE A 23 -2.51 -2.77 -9.05
N ASP A 24 -3.17 -3.76 -9.65
CA ASP A 24 -4.60 -4.03 -9.41
C ASP A 24 -4.89 -4.34 -7.94
N LYS A 25 -4.05 -5.16 -7.29
CA LYS A 25 -4.17 -5.41 -5.85
C LYS A 25 -3.92 -4.13 -5.05
N ALA A 26 -2.94 -3.30 -5.43
CA ALA A 26 -2.65 -2.04 -4.74
C ALA A 26 -3.86 -1.08 -4.71
N LYS A 27 -4.65 -1.02 -5.79
CA LYS A 27 -5.90 -0.23 -5.86
C LYS A 27 -6.98 -0.69 -4.86
N THR A 28 -6.93 -1.94 -4.41
CA THR A 28 -7.90 -2.52 -3.47
C THR A 28 -7.52 -2.33 -2.00
N LEU A 29 -6.27 -1.95 -1.73
CA LEU A 29 -5.78 -1.77 -0.37
C LEU A 29 -6.35 -0.50 0.27
N SER A 30 -6.48 -0.54 1.59
CA SER A 30 -6.80 0.65 2.37
C SER A 30 -5.65 1.64 2.29
N GLN A 31 -5.97 2.92 2.17
CA GLN A 31 -5.00 3.99 2.02
C GLN A 31 -5.02 4.84 3.28
N CYS A 32 -3.86 5.00 3.92
CA CYS A 32 -3.65 5.99 4.97
C CYS A 32 -2.61 6.98 4.46
N TRP A 33 -2.85 8.27 4.58
CA TRP A 33 -1.97 9.27 3.97
C TRP A 33 -1.79 10.52 4.82
N GLY A 34 -0.59 11.08 4.75
CA GLY A 34 -0.22 12.37 5.31
C GLY A 34 -0.01 13.42 4.20
N LYS A 35 0.84 14.41 4.48
CA LYS A 35 1.22 15.44 3.49
C LYS A 35 2.18 14.89 2.43
N ASP A 36 3.14 14.08 2.87
CA ASP A 36 4.27 13.61 2.06
C ASP A 36 4.42 12.08 2.12
N ASP A 37 3.46 11.39 2.73
CA ASP A 37 3.49 9.94 2.93
C ASP A 37 2.16 9.30 2.53
N LEU A 38 2.23 8.14 1.88
CA LEU A 38 1.11 7.25 1.57
C LEU A 38 1.47 5.84 2.03
N ILE A 39 0.53 5.23 2.76
CA ILE A 39 0.66 3.89 3.32
C ILE A 39 -0.46 3.05 2.73
N LEU A 40 -0.10 1.93 2.12
CA LEU A 40 -1.06 0.91 1.69
C LEU A 40 -1.16 -0.15 2.79
N GLN A 41 -2.38 -0.43 3.22
CA GLN A 41 -2.67 -1.39 4.28
C GLN A 41 -3.73 -2.38 3.81
N TYR A 42 -3.57 -3.65 4.17
CA TYR A 42 -4.62 -4.64 3.90
C TYR A 42 -5.63 -4.60 5.03
N TYR A 43 -6.91 -4.39 4.72
CA TYR A 43 -7.99 -4.42 5.69
C TYR A 43 -8.71 -5.77 5.62
N ASP A 44 -8.51 -6.62 6.64
CA ASP A 44 -9.23 -7.89 6.75
C ASP A 44 -10.65 -7.63 7.29
N LYS A 45 -11.63 -7.61 6.37
CA LYS A 45 -13.04 -7.36 6.69
C LYS A 45 -13.66 -8.47 7.54
N GLU A 46 -13.15 -9.69 7.50
CA GLU A 46 -13.67 -10.80 8.32
C GLU A 46 -13.19 -10.67 9.76
N LYS A 47 -11.90 -10.32 9.96
CA LYS A 47 -11.34 -10.07 11.29
C LYS A 47 -11.81 -8.76 11.92
N GLY A 48 -12.12 -7.74 11.12
CA GLY A 48 -12.57 -6.43 11.58
C GLY A 48 -14.04 -6.35 12.08
N LYS A 49 -14.84 -7.42 11.92
CA LYS A 49 -16.26 -7.45 12.32
C LYS A 49 -16.51 -7.32 13.83
N ASN A 50 -15.53 -7.70 14.66
CA ASN A 50 -15.68 -7.77 16.12
C ASN A 50 -14.91 -6.67 16.88
N GLY A 51 -14.49 -5.58 16.21
CA GLY A 51 -13.67 -4.53 16.81
C GLY A 51 -12.16 -4.82 16.73
N LEU A 52 -11.34 -3.94 17.32
CA LEU A 52 -9.88 -4.07 17.35
C LEU A 52 -9.48 -5.22 18.29
N LEU A 53 -9.51 -6.46 17.78
CA LEU A 53 -8.88 -7.60 18.44
C LEU A 53 -7.35 -7.41 18.42
N ASP A 54 -6.65 -7.94 19.43
CA ASP A 54 -5.18 -7.85 19.59
C ASP A 54 -4.37 -8.42 18.39
N GLU A 55 -5.02 -9.14 17.47
CA GLU A 55 -4.45 -9.55 16.19
C GLU A 55 -4.49 -8.37 15.21
N THR A 56 -3.32 -7.82 14.85
CA THR A 56 -3.16 -6.62 14.00
C THR A 56 -4.11 -6.64 12.79
N PRO A 57 -5.24 -5.89 12.80
CA PRO A 57 -6.30 -6.05 11.80
C PRO A 57 -5.96 -5.39 10.46
N MET A 58 -4.85 -4.63 10.42
CA MET A 58 -4.44 -3.81 9.28
C MET A 58 -2.92 -3.84 9.04
N PRO A 59 -2.37 -4.97 8.55
CA PRO A 59 -0.95 -5.04 8.21
C PRO A 59 -0.57 -3.98 7.16
N VAL A 60 0.56 -3.31 7.40
CA VAL A 60 1.14 -2.36 6.44
C VAL A 60 1.80 -3.15 5.32
N VAL A 61 1.43 -2.83 4.08
CA VAL A 61 1.83 -3.55 2.87
C VAL A 61 2.89 -2.80 2.09
N LEU A 62 2.81 -1.47 2.02
CA LEU A 62 3.77 -0.65 1.29
C LEU A 62 3.81 0.76 1.88
N TRP A 63 5.02 1.29 2.08
CA TRP A 63 5.26 2.68 2.41
C TRP A 63 5.72 3.44 1.18
N ILE A 64 5.14 4.61 0.95
CA ILE A 64 5.48 5.50 -0.16
C ILE A 64 5.73 6.88 0.45
N LYS A 65 6.93 7.44 0.26
CA LYS A 65 7.30 8.74 0.82
C LYS A 65 7.86 9.64 -0.25
N ARG A 66 7.41 10.89 -0.27
CA ARG A 66 7.93 11.94 -1.14
C ARG A 66 9.07 12.69 -0.45
N ASP A 67 10.20 12.78 -1.12
CA ASP A 67 11.35 13.57 -0.66
C ASP A 67 11.15 15.08 -0.91
N LYS A 68 12.10 15.90 -0.43
CA LYS A 68 12.07 17.36 -0.62
C LYS A 68 12.18 17.80 -2.09
N ASN A 69 12.64 16.93 -2.98
CA ASN A 69 12.80 17.17 -4.40
C ASN A 69 11.56 16.70 -5.20
N GLY A 70 10.57 16.10 -4.53
CA GLY A 70 9.36 15.56 -5.15
C GLY A 70 9.49 14.11 -5.61
N ASN A 71 10.61 13.43 -5.39
CA ASN A 71 10.78 12.04 -5.79
C ASN A 71 10.11 11.10 -4.78
N LEU A 72 9.53 10.02 -5.29
CA LEU A 72 8.93 8.98 -4.45
C LEU A 72 9.93 7.88 -4.14
N SER A 73 9.98 7.50 -2.87
CA SER A 73 10.66 6.32 -2.36
C SER A 73 9.63 5.28 -1.91
N PHE A 74 9.93 4.02 -2.14
CA PHE A 74 9.05 2.88 -1.88
C PHE A 74 9.76 1.91 -0.94
N GLU A 75 9.12 1.56 0.16
CA GLU A 75 9.64 0.62 1.15
C GLU A 75 8.67 -0.54 1.31
N LYS A 76 9.14 -1.73 0.90
CA LYS A 76 8.43 -3.00 1.09
C LYS A 76 8.44 -3.38 2.57
N THR A 77 7.38 -4.05 3.01
CA THR A 77 7.28 -4.70 4.31
C THR A 77 7.33 -6.22 4.14
N GLU A 78 7.35 -6.97 5.25
CA GLU A 78 7.20 -8.42 5.25
C GLU A 78 5.87 -8.91 4.63
N HIS A 79 4.90 -8.00 4.46
CA HIS A 79 3.58 -8.30 3.92
C HIS A 79 3.43 -7.94 2.44
N THR A 80 4.38 -7.22 1.83
CA THR A 80 4.28 -6.76 0.44
C THR A 80 4.03 -7.92 -0.51
N GLU A 81 4.85 -8.95 -0.49
CA GLU A 81 4.74 -10.07 -1.43
C GLU A 81 3.43 -10.85 -1.24
N LYS A 82 2.98 -11.01 0.01
CA LYS A 82 1.73 -11.71 0.32
C LYS A 82 0.50 -11.02 -0.29
N TYR A 83 0.43 -9.68 -0.20
CA TYR A 83 -0.78 -8.94 -0.59
C TYR A 83 -0.68 -8.26 -1.96
N LEU A 84 0.53 -7.97 -2.43
CA LEU A 84 0.77 -7.35 -3.73
C LEU A 84 1.44 -8.27 -4.73
N GLY A 85 2.06 -9.39 -4.33
CA GLY A 85 2.65 -10.33 -5.29
C GLY A 85 1.62 -10.74 -6.34
N LYS A 86 2.04 -10.86 -7.61
CA LYS A 86 1.11 -11.24 -8.70
C LYS A 86 0.53 -12.65 -8.54
N VAL A 87 1.12 -13.47 -7.66
CA VAL A 87 0.84 -14.89 -7.43
C VAL A 87 1.23 -15.74 -8.64
N SER A 88 2.12 -16.70 -8.36
CA SER A 88 2.38 -17.92 -9.14
C SER A 88 1.23 -18.91 -9.05
#